data_AF-W7KHE6-F1
#
_entry.id   AF-W7KHE6-F1
#
_cell.length_a   1.000
_cell.length_b   1.000
_cell.length_c   1.000
_cell.angle_alpha   90.00
_cell.angle_beta   90.00
_cell.angle_gamma   90.00
#
_symmetry.space_group_name_H-M   'P 1'
#
loop_
_entity.id
_entity.type
_entity.pdbx_description
1 polymer ?
#
loop_
_entity_poly.entity_id
_entity_poly.type
_entity_poly.pdbx_seq_one_letter_code
_entity_poly.pdbx_strand_id
1 'polypeptide(L)'
;MFKELVKAVDYLNKGQVEEAGKYLLELAKSEESEELFKLTAEVEKELRELEEEKTLLDVNTKFEEELREVVKRDMSCKREKLRVLSYVMIEKMSKGNDILISMIRNPDSARPHTYI
;
A
#
# COMPACT_ATOMS: atom_id res chain seq x y z
N MET A 1 -18.24 -8.67 -2.07
CA MET A 1 -17.24 -7.68 -2.55
C MET A 1 -17.28 -6.36 -1.78
N PHE A 2 -18.36 -5.57 -1.80
CA PHE A 2 -18.39 -4.24 -1.14
C PHE A 2 -17.93 -4.23 0.33
N LYS A 3 -18.49 -5.10 1.19
CA LYS A 3 -18.09 -5.18 2.61
C LYS A 3 -16.60 -5.54 2.78
N GLU A 4 -16.08 -6.40 1.93
CA GLU A 4 -14.66 -6.78 1.96
C GLU A 4 -13.78 -5.59 1.57
N LEU A 5 -14.13 -4.87 0.50
CA LEU A 5 -13.40 -3.67 0.09
C LEU A 5 -13.47 -2.55 1.15
N VAL A 6 -14.58 -2.40 1.89
CA VAL A 6 -14.66 -1.47 3.04
C VAL A 6 -13.64 -1.86 4.12
N LYS A 7 -13.47 -3.16 4.40
CA LYS A 7 -12.46 -3.62 5.35
C LYS A 7 -11.03 -3.32 4.87
N ALA A 8 -10.76 -3.43 3.57
CA ALA A 8 -9.48 -3.00 3.00
C ALA A 8 -9.26 -1.49 3.18
N VAL A 9 -10.28 -0.67 2.97
CA VAL A 9 -10.25 0.78 3.21
C VAL A 9 -9.98 1.09 4.69
N ASP A 10 -10.58 0.34 5.62
CA ASP A 10 -10.33 0.51 7.05
C ASP A 10 -8.87 0.23 7.43
N TYR A 11 -8.22 -0.77 6.83
CA TYR A 11 -6.79 -1.01 7.02
C TYR A 11 -5.95 0.19 6.55
N LEU A 12 -6.24 0.70 5.35
CA LEU A 12 -5.54 1.87 4.80
C LEU A 12 -5.72 3.11 5.67
N ASN A 13 -6.94 3.37 6.14
CA ASN A 13 -7.25 4.51 7.01
C ASN A 13 -6.58 4.42 8.39
N LYS A 14 -6.21 3.22 8.85
CA LYS A 14 -5.44 2.99 10.08
C LYS A 14 -3.92 3.02 9.86
N GLY A 15 -3.46 3.24 8.63
CA GLY A 15 -2.05 3.16 8.27
C GLY A 15 -1.51 1.73 8.18
N GLN A 16 -2.37 0.71 8.21
CA GLN A 16 -2.04 -0.71 8.11
C GLN A 16 -1.93 -1.10 6.63
N VAL A 17 -0.96 -0.49 5.93
CA VAL A 17 -0.83 -0.59 4.47
C VAL A 17 -0.39 -1.99 4.02
N GLU A 18 0.53 -2.62 4.76
CA GLU A 18 0.98 -3.99 4.47
C GLU A 18 -0.19 -4.98 4.60
N GLU A 19 -1.03 -4.83 5.63
CA GLU A 19 -2.23 -5.63 5.85
C GLU A 19 -3.30 -5.39 4.77
N ALA A 20 -3.49 -4.14 4.35
CA ALA A 20 -4.41 -3.80 3.27
C ALA A 20 -3.99 -4.49 1.96
N GLY A 21 -2.71 -4.41 1.59
CA GLY A 21 -2.17 -5.06 0.40
C GLY A 21 -2.37 -6.58 0.44
N LYS A 22 -1.98 -7.23 1.55
CA LYS A 22 -2.15 -8.68 1.74
C LYS A 22 -3.62 -9.10 1.61
N TYR A 23 -4.53 -8.33 2.20
CA TYR A 23 -5.95 -8.63 2.14
C TYR A 23 -6.55 -8.41 0.74
N LEU A 24 -6.13 -7.38 0.00
CA LEU A 24 -6.56 -7.14 -1.37
C LEU A 24 -6.10 -8.25 -2.33
N LEU A 25 -4.89 -8.79 -2.14
CA LEU A 25 -4.42 -9.95 -2.91
C LEU A 25 -5.36 -11.16 -2.73
N GLU A 26 -5.78 -11.44 -1.50
CA GLU A 26 -6.71 -12.55 -1.23
C GLU A 26 -8.06 -12.34 -1.92
N LEU A 27 -8.58 -11.11 -1.94
CA LEU A 27 -9.83 -10.81 -2.65
C LEU A 27 -9.68 -10.95 -4.17
N ALA A 28 -8.55 -10.52 -4.71
CA ALA A 28 -8.29 -10.52 -6.15
C ALA A 28 -8.16 -11.93 -6.76
N LYS A 29 -7.85 -12.96 -5.96
CA LYS A 29 -7.83 -14.37 -6.42
C LYS A 29 -9.15 -14.85 -7.01
N SER A 30 -10.26 -14.21 -6.63
CA SER A 30 -11.60 -14.56 -7.11
C SER A 30 -12.04 -13.79 -8.36
N GLU A 31 -11.21 -12.89 -8.89
CA GLU A 31 -11.51 -12.03 -10.02
C GLU A 31 -10.72 -12.44 -11.27
N GLU A 32 -11.39 -12.54 -12.42
CA GLU A 32 -10.77 -12.82 -13.71
C GLU A 32 -10.53 -11.52 -14.50
N SER A 33 -9.49 -10.78 -14.14
CA SER A 33 -9.11 -9.52 -14.80
C SER A 33 -7.60 -9.43 -15.04
N GLU A 34 -7.20 -9.28 -16.30
CA GLU A 34 -5.78 -9.13 -16.69
C GLU A 34 -5.13 -7.88 -16.07
N GLU A 35 -5.88 -6.80 -15.93
CA GLU A 35 -5.40 -5.58 -15.29
C GLU A 35 -5.16 -5.80 -13.79
N LEU A 36 -6.07 -6.52 -13.11
CA LEU A 36 -5.87 -6.90 -11.71
C LEU A 36 -4.67 -7.83 -11.56
N PHE A 37 -4.42 -8.73 -12.50
CA PHE A 37 -3.26 -9.63 -12.45
C PHE A 37 -1.92 -8.88 -12.41
N LYS A 38 -1.79 -7.80 -13.19
CA LYS A 38 -0.59 -6.94 -13.16
C LYS A 38 -0.46 -6.22 -11.82
N LEU A 39 -1.58 -5.71 -11.29
CA LEU A 39 -1.61 -5.03 -10.00
C LEU A 39 -1.27 -5.97 -8.84
N THR A 40 -1.80 -7.19 -8.84
CA THR A 40 -1.50 -8.20 -7.81
C THR A 40 -0.02 -8.57 -7.82
N ALA A 41 0.58 -8.76 -9.01
CA ALA A 41 2.00 -9.08 -9.11
C ALA A 41 2.89 -7.96 -8.55
N GLU A 42 2.54 -6.69 -8.82
CA GLU A 42 3.30 -5.55 -8.28
C GLU A 42 3.11 -5.42 -6.76
N VAL A 43 1.91 -5.66 -6.23
CA VAL A 43 1.65 -5.66 -4.79
C VAL A 43 2.40 -6.77 -4.07
N GLU A 44 2.42 -7.99 -4.63
CA GLU A 44 3.21 -9.12 -4.11
C GLU A 44 4.70 -8.81 -4.07
N LYS A 45 5.21 -8.15 -5.12
CA LYS A 45 6.60 -7.73 -5.20
C LYS A 45 6.93 -6.72 -4.09
N GLU A 46 6.14 -5.66 -3.94
CA GLU A 46 6.39 -4.63 -2.91
C GLU A 46 6.33 -5.20 -1.49
N LEU A 47 5.38 -6.10 -1.21
CA LEU A 47 5.30 -6.78 0.09
C LEU A 47 6.54 -7.62 0.39
N ARG A 48 7.06 -8.32 -0.63
CA ARG A 48 8.27 -9.13 -0.50
C ARG A 48 9.51 -8.27 -0.30
N GLU A 49 9.68 -7.23 -1.11
CA GLU A 49 10.80 -6.29 -0.98
C GLU A 49 10.80 -5.62 0.39
N LEU A 50 9.62 -5.25 0.93
CA LEU A 50 9.52 -4.73 2.31
C LEU A 50 9.95 -5.73 3.39
N GLU A 51 9.74 -7.03 3.18
CA GLU A 51 10.21 -8.08 4.09
C GLU A 51 11.73 -8.30 3.97
N GLU A 52 12.27 -8.24 2.75
CA GLU A 52 13.70 -8.34 2.47
C GLU A 52 14.49 -7.15 3.05
N GLU A 53 14.03 -5.92 2.84
CA GLU A 53 14.67 -4.69 3.34
C GLU A 53 14.77 -4.67 4.87
N LYS A 54 13.83 -5.28 5.60
CA LYS A 54 13.88 -5.38 7.08
C LYS A 54 15.15 -6.09 7.55
N THR A 55 15.69 -7.03 6.77
CA THR A 55 16.92 -7.76 7.11
C THR A 55 18.17 -6.88 7.09
N LEU A 56 18.15 -5.79 6.32
CA LEU A 56 19.26 -4.84 6.26
C LEU A 56 19.36 -3.96 7.52
N LEU A 57 18.29 -3.89 8.32
CA LEU A 57 18.28 -3.13 9.58
C LEU A 57 19.14 -3.76 10.68
N ASP A 58 19.50 -5.04 10.54
CA ASP A 58 20.28 -5.81 11.51
C ASP A 58 21.76 -5.96 11.11
N VAL A 59 22.19 -5.30 10.03
CA VAL A 59 23.57 -5.39 9.51
C VAL A 59 24.51 -4.56 10.38
N ASN A 60 25.46 -5.23 11.04
CA ASN A 60 26.52 -4.58 11.81
C ASN A 60 27.66 -4.10 10.90
N THR A 61 27.84 -2.78 10.81
CA THR A 61 28.87 -2.14 10.00
C THR A 61 29.22 -0.76 10.55
N LYS A 62 30.37 -0.21 10.16
CA LYS A 62 30.78 1.16 10.55
C LYS A 62 29.86 2.27 10.01
N PHE A 63 28.93 1.92 9.11
CA PHE A 63 27.93 2.81 8.51
C PHE A 63 26.50 2.42 8.89
N GLU A 64 26.33 1.75 10.04
CA GLU A 64 25.04 1.19 10.45
C GLU A 64 23.95 2.26 10.55
N GLU A 65 24.27 3.43 11.09
CA GLU A 65 23.31 4.53 11.22
C GLU A 65 22.85 5.05 9.86
N GLU A 66 23.78 5.29 8.93
CA GLU A 66 23.48 5.75 7.58
C GLU A 66 22.69 4.71 6.79
N LEU A 67 23.09 3.43 6.88
CA LEU A 67 22.37 2.32 6.25
C LEU A 67 20.94 2.25 6.79
N ARG A 68 20.76 2.30 8.11
CA ARG A 68 19.45 2.25 8.76
C ARG A 68 18.57 3.42 8.35
N GLU A 69 19.13 4.61 8.20
CA GLU A 69 18.38 5.79 7.73
C GLU A 69 17.93 5.63 6.28
N VAL A 70 18.83 5.21 5.39
CA VAL A 70 18.51 4.99 3.97
C VAL A 70 17.45 3.90 3.81
N VAL A 71 17.62 2.76 4.48
CA VAL A 71 16.64 1.64 4.44
C VAL A 71 15.28 2.10 4.97
N LYS A 72 15.22 2.86 6.06
CA LYS A 72 13.94 3.40 6.56
C LYS A 72 13.25 4.32 5.54
N ARG A 73 14.01 5.17 4.84
CA ARG A 73 13.45 6.05 3.79
C ARG A 73 12.95 5.22 2.60
N ASP A 74 13.72 4.24 2.16
CA ASP A 74 13.33 3.36 1.06
C ASP A 74 12.07 2.54 1.41
N MET A 75 12.02 1.92 2.58
CA MET A 75 10.81 1.25 3.09
C MET A 75 9.60 2.18 3.15
N SER A 76 9.79 3.45 3.51
CA SER A 76 8.70 4.44 3.51
C SER A 76 8.20 4.70 2.09
N CYS A 77 9.09 4.82 1.11
CA CYS A 77 8.72 4.98 -0.30
C CYS A 77 7.97 3.74 -0.84
N LYS A 78 8.43 2.54 -0.51
CA LYS A 78 7.76 1.28 -0.89
C LYS A 78 6.37 1.16 -0.27
N ARG A 79 6.22 1.51 1.01
CA ARG A 79 4.89 1.56 1.66
C ARG A 79 3.96 2.55 1.00
N GLU A 80 4.47 3.71 0.59
CA GLU A 80 3.67 4.71 -0.12
C GLU A 80 3.23 4.21 -1.49
N LYS A 81 4.12 3.56 -2.24
CA LYS A 81 3.76 2.89 -3.49
C LYS A 81 2.70 1.81 -3.29
N LEU A 82 2.87 0.97 -2.26
CA LEU A 82 1.89 -0.07 -1.89
C LEU A 82 0.51 0.52 -1.54
N ARG A 83 0.48 1.67 -0.85
CA ARG A 83 -0.75 2.42 -0.54
C ARG A 83 -1.48 2.84 -1.81
N VAL A 84 -0.75 3.45 -2.76
CA VAL A 84 -1.33 3.89 -4.03
C VAL A 84 -1.80 2.70 -4.87
N LEU A 85 -1.01 1.62 -4.97
CA LEU A 85 -1.44 0.38 -5.64
C LEU A 85 -2.72 -0.18 -5.02
N SER A 86 -2.85 -0.13 -3.70
CA SER A 86 -4.06 -0.56 -3.00
C SER A 86 -5.28 0.29 -3.38
N TYR A 87 -5.13 1.60 -3.57
CA TYR A 87 -6.20 2.47 -4.05
C TYR A 87 -6.66 2.08 -5.46
N VAL A 88 -5.72 1.83 -6.37
CA VAL A 88 -6.03 1.41 -7.74
C VAL A 88 -6.72 0.05 -7.75
N MET A 89 -6.26 -0.91 -6.93
CA MET A 89 -6.94 -2.21 -6.80
C MET A 89 -8.39 -2.03 -6.31
N ILE A 90 -8.61 -1.20 -5.30
CA ILE A 90 -9.94 -0.91 -4.77
C ILE A 90 -10.84 -0.27 -5.84
N GLU A 91 -10.33 0.69 -6.61
CA GLU A 91 -11.05 1.31 -7.73
C GLU A 91 -11.51 0.25 -8.75
N LYS A 92 -10.58 -0.62 -9.19
CA LYS A 92 -10.86 -1.66 -10.18
C LYS A 92 -11.83 -2.71 -9.66
N MET A 93 -11.64 -3.21 -8.45
CA MET A 93 -12.50 -4.23 -7.84
C MET A 93 -13.88 -3.68 -7.45
N SER A 94 -13.98 -2.38 -7.16
CA SER A 94 -15.26 -1.73 -6.89
C SER A 94 -16.03 -1.34 -8.17
N LYS A 95 -15.40 -1.50 -9.34
CA LYS A 95 -15.91 -1.06 -10.65
C LYS A 95 -16.26 0.44 -10.66
N GLY A 96 -15.42 1.26 -10.02
CA GLY A 96 -15.61 2.70 -9.93
C GLY A 96 -16.74 3.13 -8.98
N ASN A 97 -16.96 2.40 -7.88
CA ASN A 97 -17.96 2.82 -6.89
C ASN A 97 -17.43 4.03 -6.08
N ASP A 98 -17.86 5.22 -6.46
CA ASP A 98 -17.43 6.50 -5.87
C ASP A 98 -17.63 6.58 -4.35
N ILE A 99 -18.67 5.92 -3.82
CA ILE A 99 -18.92 5.88 -2.37
C ILE A 99 -17.72 5.21 -1.68
N LEU A 100 -17.25 4.09 -2.23
CA LEU A 100 -16.15 3.34 -1.64
C LEU A 100 -14.82 4.08 -1.78
N ILE A 101 -14.58 4.72 -2.93
CA ILE A 101 -13.41 5.58 -3.13
C ILE A 101 -13.40 6.75 -2.15
N SER A 102 -14.55 7.39 -1.92
CA SER A 102 -14.68 8.52 -0.98
C SER A 102 -14.44 8.15 0.49
N MET A 103 -14.53 6.87 0.84
CA MET A 103 -14.24 6.37 2.20
C MET A 103 -12.73 6.33 2.51
N ILE A 104 -11.87 6.36 1.49
CA ILE A 104 -10.43 6.42 1.64
C ILE A 104 -10.05 7.82 2.11
N ARG A 105 -9.60 7.94 3.36
CA ARG A 105 -9.11 9.21 3.90
C ARG A 105 -7.73 9.45 3.31
N ASN A 106 -7.63 10.43 2.42
CA ASN A 106 -6.35 10.80 1.86
C ASN A 106 -5.61 11.68 2.89
N PRO A 107 -4.49 11.24 3.50
CA PRO A 107 -3.81 11.99 4.55
C PRO A 107 -3.35 13.38 4.08
N ASP A 108 -3.04 13.53 2.78
CA ASP A 108 -2.56 14.76 2.18
C ASP A 108 -3.65 15.75 1.77
N SER A 109 -4.93 15.32 1.72
CA SER A 109 -6.04 16.22 1.38
C SER A 109 -6.35 17.27 2.46
N ALA A 110 -5.74 17.12 3.65
CA ALA A 110 -5.94 18.00 4.80
C ALA A 110 -4.87 19.09 4.96
N ARG A 111 -3.89 19.20 4.05
CA ARG A 111 -3.03 20.38 4.00
C ARG A 111 -3.63 21.36 2.99
N PRO A 112 -4.37 22.40 3.42
CA PRO A 112 -4.65 23.50 2.51
C PRO A 112 -3.30 24.01 2.00
N HIS A 113 -3.13 24.07 0.69
CA HIS A 113 -2.06 24.83 0.07
C HIS A 113 -2.32 26.31 0.36
N THR A 114 -2.05 26.76 1.59
CA THR A 114 -1.81 28.17 1.88
C THR A 114 -0.49 28.51 1.24
N TYR A 115 -0.53 28.95 -0.01
CA TYR A 115 0.46 29.86 -0.53
C TYR A 115 0.28 31.17 0.24
N ILE A 116 1.22 31.47 1.15
CA ILE A 116 1.45 32.81 1.69
C ILE A 116 2.77 33.30 1.09
#